data_AF-A0A8B6FJ18-F1
#
_entry.id   AF-A0A8B6FJ18-F1
#
_cell.length_a   1.000
_cell.length_b   1.000
_cell.length_c   1.000
_cell.angle_alpha   90.00
_cell.angle_beta   90.00
_cell.angle_gamma   90.00
#
_symmetry.space_group_name_H-M   'P 1'
#
loop_
_entity.id
_entity.type
_entity.pdbx_description
1 polymer ?
#
loop_
_entity_poly.entity_id
_entity_poly.type
_entity_poly.pdbx_seq_one_letter_code
_entity_poly.pdbx_strand_id
1 'polypeptide(L)'
;MAFLKSCSCFCTNSHGDIDSSNKVYFCLDCDSTMCNSCKTAHERIATLTTHSLINYEEMNSFPTTLLMQAIECHQHHGENREFYCSDHCISFCFTCFLQDHRKCEHSERIDKIANDLNTSVRLEEIINRIEKQQITLKTMHDHKHSNLQALKEERPKLEEEMSAFIEKISSHVLSVIDETGKLLNTEINALEEDMQDIERNIENLERQKKDINKVSTACSYSKTFLFLRETENMLSQNEEKFNNMKSDCNLVKLIVYVSDNMETLLKKITNVTINRTPMNIPSSSNAMIQSAAK
;
A
#
# COMPACT_ATOMS: atom_id res chain seq x y z
N MET A 1 -13.15 7.42 -36.93
CA MET A 1 -13.89 8.64 -37.29
C MET A 1 -14.29 8.56 -38.75
N ALA A 2 -15.35 7.82 -39.07
CA ALA A 2 -15.73 7.56 -40.46
C ALA A 2 -17.25 7.36 -40.59
N PHE A 3 -18.07 8.35 -40.19
CA PHE A 3 -19.52 8.34 -40.44
C PHE A 3 -20.13 9.75 -40.56
N LEU A 4 -19.36 10.75 -41.02
CA LEU A 4 -19.99 11.97 -41.55
C LEU A 4 -20.51 11.60 -42.95
N LYS A 5 -21.83 11.40 -43.08
CA LYS A 5 -22.48 11.15 -44.37
C LYS A 5 -22.02 12.25 -45.35
N SER A 6 -21.29 11.86 -46.39
CA SER A 6 -20.80 12.78 -47.42
C SER A 6 -21.94 13.63 -47.97
N CYS A 7 -21.70 14.94 -48.11
CA CYS A 7 -22.59 15.92 -48.72
C CYS A 7 -23.32 15.31 -49.95
N SER A 8 -24.65 15.14 -49.86
CA SER A 8 -25.48 14.62 -50.94
C SER A 8 -25.82 15.68 -52.00
N CYS A 9 -25.02 16.74 -52.12
CA CYS A 9 -25.23 17.70 -53.18
C CYS A 9 -24.92 17.07 -54.54
N PHE A 10 -25.80 17.30 -55.51
CA PHE A 10 -25.56 17.12 -56.95
C PHE A 10 -24.47 18.09 -57.50
N CYS A 11 -23.61 18.62 -56.63
CA CYS A 11 -22.51 19.52 -56.93
C CYS A 11 -21.30 18.76 -57.52
N THR A 12 -21.25 17.43 -57.42
CA THR A 12 -20.15 16.57 -57.88
C THR A 12 -20.25 16.15 -59.34
N ASN A 13 -21.25 16.63 -60.10
CA ASN A 13 -21.45 16.22 -61.50
C ASN A 13 -20.62 16.99 -62.54
N SER A 14 -19.53 17.62 -62.12
CA SER A 14 -18.48 18.05 -63.03
C SER A 14 -17.14 17.71 -62.40
N HIS A 15 -16.43 16.77 -63.05
CA HIS A 15 -15.05 16.36 -62.78
C HIS A 15 -14.20 17.51 -62.24
N GLY A 16 -13.82 17.38 -60.97
CA GLY A 16 -12.90 18.30 -60.30
C GLY A 16 -12.54 17.70 -58.96
N ASP A 17 -11.25 17.56 -58.73
CA ASP A 17 -10.63 16.95 -57.56
C ASP A 17 -11.28 17.38 -56.23
N ILE A 18 -11.28 16.47 -55.25
CA ILE A 18 -11.52 16.82 -53.86
C ILE A 18 -10.37 17.73 -53.44
N ASP A 19 -10.52 19.02 -53.72
CA ASP A 19 -9.55 20.03 -53.35
C ASP A 19 -9.62 20.17 -51.82
N SER A 20 -8.45 20.09 -51.18
CA SER A 20 -8.26 20.01 -49.73
C SER A 20 -8.62 21.31 -48.98
N SER A 21 -9.45 22.16 -49.60
CA SER A 21 -9.82 23.51 -49.22
C SER A 21 -11.34 23.69 -49.03
N ASN A 22 -12.14 22.61 -49.16
CA ASN A 22 -13.59 22.68 -49.04
C ASN A 22 -14.02 22.74 -47.57
N LYS A 23 -14.27 23.94 -47.03
CA LYS A 23 -14.82 24.14 -45.69
C LYS A 23 -16.15 23.39 -45.56
N VAL A 24 -16.19 22.40 -44.66
CA VAL A 24 -17.39 21.62 -44.32
C VAL A 24 -18.10 22.31 -43.16
N TYR A 25 -19.39 22.56 -43.34
CA TYR A 25 -20.29 23.10 -42.33
C TYR A 25 -21.29 22.04 -41.93
N PHE A 26 -21.74 22.05 -40.69
CA PHE A 26 -22.76 21.16 -40.15
C PHE A 26 -23.94 22.00 -39.66
N CYS A 27 -25.13 21.69 -40.12
CA CYS A 27 -26.36 22.31 -39.64
C CYS A 27 -26.93 21.47 -38.48
N LEU A 28 -27.00 22.05 -37.29
CA LEU A 28 -27.46 21.37 -36.07
C LEU A 28 -28.95 20.99 -36.16
N ASP A 29 -29.77 21.81 -36.83
CA ASP A 29 -31.21 21.57 -36.96
C ASP A 29 -31.55 20.56 -38.05
N CYS A 30 -30.68 20.43 -39.06
CA CYS A 30 -30.87 19.49 -40.17
C CYS A 30 -30.05 18.21 -40.03
N ASP A 31 -29.18 18.11 -39.01
CA ASP A 31 -28.26 16.99 -38.81
C ASP A 31 -27.51 16.61 -40.11
N SER A 32 -27.00 17.63 -40.82
CA SER A 32 -26.45 17.44 -42.16
C SER A 32 -25.19 18.26 -42.39
N THR A 33 -24.20 17.61 -43.02
CA THR A 33 -22.96 18.26 -43.45
C THR A 33 -23.08 18.80 -44.88
N MET A 34 -22.57 20.01 -45.11
CA MET A 34 -22.67 20.70 -46.38
C MET A 34 -21.38 21.46 -46.72
N CYS A 35 -21.07 21.58 -48.00
CA CYS A 35 -19.96 22.41 -48.46
C CYS A 35 -20.36 23.91 -48.48
N ASN A 36 -19.39 24.79 -48.72
CA ASN A 36 -19.63 26.23 -48.68
C ASN A 36 -20.73 26.72 -49.64
N SER A 37 -20.84 26.13 -50.84
CA SER A 37 -21.91 26.50 -51.79
C SER A 37 -23.28 26.06 -51.31
N CYS A 38 -23.38 24.85 -50.75
CA CYS A 38 -24.61 24.35 -50.12
C CYS A 38 -25.01 25.18 -48.90
N LYS A 39 -24.05 25.62 -48.08
CA LYS A 39 -24.31 26.58 -46.99
C LYS A 39 -24.97 27.85 -47.51
N THR A 40 -24.40 28.48 -48.54
CA THR A 40 -24.98 29.70 -49.10
C THR A 40 -26.38 29.49 -49.67
N ALA A 41 -26.67 28.32 -50.23
CA ALA A 41 -28.02 27.97 -50.67
C ALA A 41 -28.98 27.74 -49.49
N HIS A 42 -28.52 27.05 -48.44
CA HIS A 42 -29.25 26.79 -47.20
C HIS A 42 -29.69 28.10 -46.54
N GLU A 43 -28.78 29.07 -46.44
CA GLU A 43 -29.04 30.40 -45.87
C GLU A 43 -29.92 31.29 -46.75
N ARG A 44 -30.15 30.95 -48.03
CA ARG A 44 -31.05 31.72 -48.93
C ARG A 44 -32.49 31.23 -48.88
N ILE A 45 -32.72 30.00 -48.42
CA ILE A 45 -34.06 29.44 -48.30
C ILE A 45 -34.70 30.05 -47.04
N ALA A 46 -35.77 30.81 -47.22
CA ALA A 46 -36.43 31.58 -46.15
C ALA A 46 -36.65 30.76 -44.86
N THR A 47 -37.08 29.51 -44.99
CA THR A 47 -37.37 28.61 -43.86
C THR A 47 -36.15 28.03 -43.16
N LEU A 48 -34.96 28.05 -43.79
CA LEU A 48 -33.72 27.46 -43.27
C LEU A 48 -32.74 28.52 -42.74
N THR A 49 -33.05 29.81 -42.95
CA THR A 49 -32.22 30.94 -42.52
C THR A 49 -32.03 31.04 -41.00
N THR A 50 -32.93 30.43 -40.21
CA THR A 50 -32.86 30.42 -38.75
C THR A 50 -32.08 29.24 -38.19
N HIS A 51 -31.57 28.35 -39.04
CA HIS A 51 -30.85 27.17 -38.59
C HIS A 51 -29.43 27.53 -38.13
N SER A 52 -28.95 26.84 -37.11
CA SER A 52 -27.62 26.96 -36.56
C SER A 52 -26.62 26.16 -37.39
N LEU A 53 -25.69 26.87 -38.03
CA LEU A 53 -24.61 26.31 -38.83
C LEU A 53 -23.29 26.48 -38.09
N ILE A 54 -22.58 25.38 -37.86
CA ILE A 54 -21.25 25.36 -37.27
C ILE A 54 -20.23 24.89 -38.30
N ASN A 55 -18.99 25.36 -38.20
CA ASN A 55 -17.90 24.89 -39.05
C ASN A 55 -17.21 23.64 -38.47
N TYR A 56 -16.37 22.99 -39.26
CA TYR A 56 -15.66 21.77 -38.84
C TYR A 56 -14.74 21.96 -37.62
N GLU A 57 -14.15 23.14 -37.42
CA GLU A 57 -13.31 23.42 -36.25
C GLU A 57 -14.17 23.55 -34.98
N GLU A 58 -15.31 24.24 -35.09
CA GLU A 58 -16.31 24.36 -34.03
C GLU A 58 -16.94 23.01 -33.68
N MET A 59 -17.08 22.10 -34.65
CA MET A 59 -17.62 20.75 -34.43
C MET A 59 -16.83 19.97 -33.37
N ASN A 60 -15.51 20.18 -33.27
CA ASN A 60 -14.70 19.53 -32.22
C ASN A 60 -14.97 20.06 -30.81
N SER A 61 -15.61 21.21 -30.67
CA SER A 61 -15.95 21.80 -29.37
C SER A 61 -17.29 21.31 -28.80
N PHE A 62 -18.14 20.68 -29.64
CA PHE A 62 -19.41 20.11 -29.20
C PHE A 62 -19.24 18.68 -28.69
N PRO A 63 -20.06 18.24 -27.70
CA PRO A 63 -20.06 16.86 -27.28
C PRO A 63 -20.34 15.93 -28.47
N THR A 64 -19.45 14.96 -28.70
CA THR A 64 -19.59 13.99 -29.80
C THR A 64 -20.93 13.26 -29.76
N THR A 65 -21.50 13.07 -28.57
CA THR A 65 -22.83 12.48 -28.36
C THR A 65 -23.96 13.32 -28.95
N LEU A 66 -23.85 14.66 -28.92
CA LEU A 66 -24.83 15.57 -29.54
C LEU A 66 -24.77 15.45 -31.06
N LEU A 67 -23.55 15.38 -31.61
CA LEU A 67 -23.29 15.32 -33.05
C LEU A 67 -23.55 13.94 -33.67
N MET A 68 -23.70 12.90 -32.84
CA MET A 68 -23.96 11.52 -33.27
C MET A 68 -25.37 11.05 -32.87
N GLN A 69 -26.19 11.92 -32.29
CA GLN A 69 -27.53 11.56 -31.86
C GLN A 69 -28.42 11.37 -33.10
N ALA A 70 -28.55 10.10 -33.54
CA ALA A 70 -29.40 9.76 -34.67
C ALA A 70 -30.84 10.16 -34.37
N ILE A 71 -31.33 11.15 -35.11
CA ILE A 71 -32.74 11.54 -35.10
C ILE A 71 -33.60 10.38 -35.62
N GLU A 72 -33.05 9.52 -36.49
CA GLU A 72 -33.73 8.35 -37.05
C GLU A 72 -33.89 7.19 -36.04
N CYS A 73 -35.02 6.49 -36.14
CA CYS A 73 -35.30 5.29 -35.38
C CYS A 73 -34.39 4.12 -35.81
N HIS A 74 -33.84 3.40 -34.84
CA HIS A 74 -33.01 2.22 -35.14
C HIS A 74 -33.80 1.05 -35.73
N GLN A 75 -35.11 0.99 -35.50
CA GLN A 75 -35.98 -0.11 -35.96
C GLN A 75 -36.74 0.23 -37.24
N HIS A 76 -37.02 1.52 -37.48
CA HIS A 76 -37.88 1.98 -38.57
C HIS A 76 -37.15 3.02 -39.41
N HIS A 77 -36.58 2.56 -40.53
CA HIS A 77 -35.83 3.41 -41.45
C HIS A 77 -36.70 4.52 -42.04
N GLY A 78 -36.18 5.74 -42.05
CA GLY A 78 -36.88 6.94 -42.53
C GLY A 78 -37.85 7.56 -41.52
N GLU A 79 -38.02 6.98 -40.32
CA GLU A 79 -38.83 7.57 -39.26
C GLU A 79 -37.98 8.24 -38.19
N ASN A 80 -38.32 9.48 -37.83
CA ASN A 80 -37.65 10.21 -36.76
C ASN A 80 -38.18 9.83 -35.38
N ARG A 81 -37.33 9.96 -34.37
CA ARG A 81 -37.68 9.80 -32.96
C ARG A 81 -38.34 11.07 -32.46
N GLU A 82 -39.64 10.99 -32.29
CA GLU A 82 -40.47 12.13 -31.89
C GLU A 82 -41.02 11.99 -30.47
N PHE A 83 -40.87 10.81 -29.86
CA PHE A 83 -41.39 10.47 -28.54
C PHE A 83 -40.26 10.07 -27.59
N TYR A 84 -40.45 10.32 -26.29
CA TYR A 84 -39.58 9.86 -25.22
C TYR A 84 -40.41 9.15 -24.15
N CYS A 85 -39.91 8.01 -23.67
CA CYS A 85 -40.55 7.24 -22.60
C CYS A 85 -39.69 7.35 -21.34
N SER A 86 -40.25 7.95 -20.28
CA SER A 86 -39.54 8.13 -19.01
C SER A 86 -39.33 6.82 -18.25
N ASP A 87 -40.19 5.81 -18.47
CA ASP A 87 -40.05 4.49 -17.83
C ASP A 87 -38.85 3.71 -18.37
N HIS A 88 -38.58 3.88 -19.68
CA HIS A 88 -37.52 3.15 -20.38
C HIS A 88 -36.28 4.01 -20.67
N CYS A 89 -36.36 5.32 -20.42
CA CYS A 89 -35.32 6.31 -20.68
C CYS A 89 -34.79 6.31 -22.13
N ILE A 90 -35.68 6.15 -23.11
CA ILE A 90 -35.34 6.09 -24.53
C ILE A 90 -36.23 7.01 -25.38
N SER A 91 -35.66 7.52 -26.48
CA SER A 91 -36.42 8.17 -27.55
C SER A 91 -36.71 7.20 -28.70
N PHE A 92 -37.89 7.32 -29.31
CA PHE A 92 -38.42 6.39 -30.32
C PHE A 92 -39.40 7.09 -31.30
N CYS A 93 -39.70 6.44 -32.44
CA CYS A 93 -40.59 6.97 -33.48
C CYS A 93 -42.08 6.66 -33.24
N PHE A 94 -42.95 7.22 -34.09
CA PHE A 94 -44.39 6.97 -34.03
C PHE A 94 -44.76 5.48 -34.21
N THR A 95 -44.06 4.73 -35.06
CA THR A 95 -44.34 3.29 -35.21
C THR A 95 -44.00 2.50 -33.95
N CYS A 96 -42.87 2.81 -33.29
CA CYS A 96 -42.53 2.24 -31.98
C CYS A 96 -43.56 2.64 -30.89
N PHE A 97 -44.13 3.85 -30.98
CA PHE A 97 -45.22 4.27 -30.08
C PHE A 97 -46.43 3.35 -30.20
N LEU A 98 -46.85 3.01 -31.42
CA LEU A 98 -48.04 2.17 -31.64
C LEU A 98 -47.83 0.70 -31.28
N GLN A 99 -46.62 0.18 -31.51
CA GLN A 99 -46.30 -1.24 -31.34
C GLN A 99 -45.89 -1.57 -29.90
N ASP A 100 -44.89 -0.86 -29.38
CA ASP A 100 -44.18 -1.27 -28.16
C ASP A 100 -44.47 -0.37 -26.96
N HIS A 101 -44.65 0.94 -27.20
CA HIS A 101 -44.81 1.92 -26.13
C HIS A 101 -46.25 2.38 -25.89
N ARG A 102 -47.24 1.79 -26.58
CA ARG A 102 -48.66 2.20 -26.50
C ARG A 102 -49.24 2.07 -25.10
N LYS A 103 -48.71 1.13 -24.30
CA LYS A 103 -49.14 0.87 -22.92
C LYS A 103 -48.28 1.58 -21.87
N CYS A 104 -47.22 2.28 -22.30
CA CYS A 104 -46.37 3.04 -21.38
C CYS A 104 -47.09 4.32 -20.99
N GLU A 105 -47.25 4.55 -19.69
CA GLU A 105 -47.98 5.68 -19.14
C GLU A 105 -47.21 7.00 -19.32
N HIS A 106 -45.88 6.95 -19.31
CA HIS A 106 -45.01 8.13 -19.39
C HIS A 106 -44.32 8.29 -20.74
N SER A 107 -45.09 8.10 -21.83
CA SER A 107 -44.61 8.34 -23.21
C SER A 107 -45.17 9.65 -23.75
N GLU A 108 -44.30 10.63 -23.99
CA GLU A 108 -44.70 11.96 -24.45
C GLU A 108 -43.87 12.41 -25.65
N ARG A 109 -44.43 13.32 -26.46
CA ARG A 109 -43.69 13.89 -27.59
C ARG A 109 -42.57 14.80 -27.07
N ILE A 110 -41.40 14.71 -27.69
CA ILE A 110 -40.19 15.43 -27.29
C ILE A 110 -40.39 16.94 -27.40
N ASP A 111 -41.13 17.43 -28.41
CA ASP A 111 -41.44 18.85 -28.58
C ASP A 111 -42.27 19.41 -27.41
N LYS A 112 -43.24 18.64 -26.93
CA LYS A 112 -44.04 18.97 -25.75
C LYS A 112 -43.17 18.97 -24.48
N ILE A 113 -42.37 17.92 -24.27
CA ILE A 113 -41.44 17.83 -23.14
C ILE A 113 -40.48 19.03 -23.17
N ALA A 114 -39.91 19.38 -24.33
CA ALA A 114 -38.97 20.49 -24.48
C ALA A 114 -39.61 21.86 -24.19
N ASN A 115 -40.88 22.06 -24.58
CA ASN A 115 -41.63 23.29 -24.29
C ASN A 115 -42.01 23.41 -22.80
N ASP A 116 -42.34 22.29 -22.15
CA ASP A 116 -42.71 22.25 -20.74
C ASP A 116 -41.47 22.28 -19.82
N LEU A 117 -40.30 21.91 -20.35
CA LEU A 117 -39.01 22.01 -19.66
C LEU A 117 -38.56 23.47 -19.57
N ASN A 118 -38.55 24.00 -18.36
CA ASN A 118 -37.75 25.17 -18.04
C ASN A 118 -36.26 24.79 -18.07
N THR A 119 -35.73 24.75 -19.29
CA THR A 119 -34.42 24.19 -19.61
C THR A 119 -33.31 24.88 -18.83
N SER A 120 -33.42 26.18 -18.54
CA SER A 120 -32.42 26.89 -17.73
C SER A 120 -32.37 26.38 -16.28
N VAL A 121 -33.51 26.22 -15.62
CA VAL A 121 -33.58 25.73 -14.22
C VAL A 121 -33.08 24.29 -14.12
N ARG A 122 -33.48 23.40 -15.05
CA ARG A 122 -33.01 22.00 -15.05
C ARG A 122 -31.51 21.89 -15.34
N LEU A 123 -30.97 22.72 -16.23
CA LEU A 123 -29.53 22.78 -16.48
C LEU A 123 -28.78 23.21 -15.21
N GLU A 124 -29.24 24.27 -14.54
CA GLU A 124 -28.64 24.73 -13.28
C GLU A 124 -28.71 23.65 -12.19
N GLU A 125 -29.83 22.93 -12.05
CA GLU A 125 -29.94 21.81 -11.10
C GLU A 125 -28.91 20.70 -11.37
N ILE A 126 -28.74 20.30 -12.63
CA ILE A 126 -27.80 19.25 -13.03
C ILE A 126 -26.35 19.72 -12.82
N ILE A 127 -26.02 20.95 -13.21
CA ILE A 127 -24.69 21.54 -12.99
C ILE A 127 -24.37 21.57 -11.50
N ASN A 128 -25.28 22.07 -10.66
CA ASN A 128 -25.11 22.09 -9.21
C ASN A 128 -24.90 20.69 -8.61
N ARG A 129 -25.57 19.66 -9.14
CA ARG A 129 -25.36 18.27 -8.70
C ARG A 129 -23.98 17.76 -9.07
N ILE A 130 -23.51 18.06 -10.28
CA ILE A 130 -22.16 17.71 -10.75
C ILE A 130 -21.11 18.40 -9.87
N GLU A 131 -21.26 19.70 -9.62
CA GLU A 131 -20.33 20.47 -8.79
C GLU A 131 -20.25 19.92 -7.36
N LYS A 132 -21.40 19.58 -6.75
CA LYS A 132 -21.45 18.93 -5.43
C LYS A 132 -20.69 17.61 -5.43
N GLN A 133 -20.92 16.74 -6.41
CA GLN A 133 -20.19 15.47 -6.53
C GLN A 133 -18.69 15.70 -6.74
N GLN A 134 -18.31 16.69 -7.53
CA GLN A 134 -16.92 17.03 -7.79
C GLN A 134 -16.22 17.50 -6.51
N ILE A 135 -16.87 18.35 -5.70
CA ILE A 135 -16.35 18.79 -4.40
C ILE A 135 -16.17 17.59 -3.48
N THR A 136 -17.18 16.71 -3.36
CA THR A 136 -17.10 15.49 -2.55
C THR A 136 -15.90 14.61 -2.95
N LEU A 137 -15.70 14.39 -4.25
CA LEU A 137 -14.58 13.60 -4.76
C LEU A 137 -13.22 14.25 -4.50
N LYS A 138 -13.11 15.58 -4.65
CA LYS A 138 -11.88 16.33 -4.32
C LYS A 138 -11.55 16.21 -2.84
N THR A 139 -12.52 16.41 -1.94
CA THR A 139 -12.30 16.25 -0.50
C THR A 139 -11.87 14.83 -0.14
N MET A 140 -12.52 13.81 -0.71
CA MET A 140 -12.11 12.41 -0.53
C MET A 140 -10.68 12.16 -1.00
N HIS A 141 -10.32 12.70 -2.16
CA HIS A 141 -8.98 12.59 -2.73
C HIS A 141 -7.94 13.22 -1.80
N ASP A 142 -8.15 14.46 -1.37
CA ASP A 142 -7.18 15.21 -0.57
C ASP A 142 -6.97 14.56 0.80
N HIS A 143 -8.04 14.08 1.44
CA HIS A 143 -7.92 13.33 2.69
C HIS A 143 -7.14 12.02 2.52
N LYS A 144 -7.44 11.25 1.46
CA LYS A 144 -6.69 10.01 1.18
C LYS A 144 -5.22 10.30 0.85
N HIS A 145 -4.96 11.36 0.10
CA HIS A 145 -3.61 11.78 -0.27
C HIS A 145 -2.81 12.19 0.96
N SER A 146 -3.38 13.03 1.84
CA SER A 146 -2.75 13.45 3.10
C SER A 146 -2.48 12.25 4.01
N ASN A 147 -3.47 11.35 4.19
CA ASN A 147 -3.28 10.14 5.01
C ASN A 147 -2.20 9.21 4.43
N LEU A 148 -2.13 9.07 3.10
CA LEU A 148 -1.09 8.29 2.44
C LEU A 148 0.31 8.89 2.68
N GLN A 149 0.44 10.22 2.61
CA GLN A 149 1.71 10.89 2.90
C GLN A 149 2.12 10.69 4.36
N ALA A 150 1.20 10.89 5.31
CA ALA A 150 1.46 10.67 6.73
C ALA A 150 1.95 9.23 7.00
N LEU A 151 1.27 8.22 6.45
CA LEU A 151 1.69 6.82 6.59
C LEU A 151 3.05 6.53 5.94
N LYS A 152 3.37 7.17 4.81
CA LYS A 152 4.68 7.04 4.16
C LYS A 152 5.81 7.67 4.98
N GLU A 153 5.52 8.73 5.73
CA GLU A 153 6.48 9.40 6.61
C GLU A 153 6.63 8.70 7.97
N GLU A 154 5.56 8.12 8.51
CA GLU A 154 5.58 7.37 9.77
C GLU A 154 6.31 6.03 9.65
N ARG A 155 6.14 5.34 8.52
CA ARG A 155 6.77 4.03 8.28
C ARG A 155 8.28 4.01 8.53
N PRO A 156 9.11 4.86 7.89
CA PRO A 156 10.56 4.81 8.08
C PRO A 156 10.95 5.17 9.52
N LYS A 157 10.23 6.07 10.20
CA LYS A 157 10.48 6.41 11.61
C LYS A 157 10.27 5.20 12.52
N LEU A 158 9.18 4.46 12.32
CA LEU A 158 8.93 3.23 13.05
C LEU A 158 10.00 2.16 12.75
N GLU A 159 10.38 2.00 11.48
CA GLU A 159 11.44 1.07 11.09
C GLU A 159 12.80 1.43 11.75
N GLU A 160 13.14 2.72 11.84
CA GLU A 160 14.34 3.23 12.50
C GLU A 160 14.30 3.00 14.02
N GLU A 161 13.19 3.34 14.69
CA GLU A 161 13.00 3.11 16.12
C GLU A 161 13.11 1.61 16.48
N MET A 162 12.47 0.74 15.69
CA MET A 162 12.57 -0.71 15.87
C MET A 162 14.01 -1.21 15.67
N SER A 163 14.72 -0.69 14.68
CA SER A 163 16.11 -1.06 14.41
C SER A 163 17.04 -0.64 15.55
N ALA A 164 16.91 0.60 16.03
CA ALA A 164 17.67 1.10 17.18
C ALA A 164 17.39 0.29 18.46
N PHE A 165 16.14 -0.15 18.66
CA PHE A 165 15.78 -1.01 19.77
C PHE A 165 16.46 -2.40 19.68
N ILE A 166 16.47 -3.01 18.49
CA ILE A 166 17.17 -4.29 18.24
C ILE A 166 18.66 -4.16 18.51
N GLU A 167 19.29 -3.10 18.02
CA GLU A 167 20.73 -2.84 18.26
C GLU A 167 21.06 -2.73 19.74
N LYS A 168 20.22 -2.01 20.50
CA LYS A 168 20.42 -1.83 21.94
C LYS A 168 20.30 -3.14 22.71
N ILE A 169 19.31 -3.98 22.39
CA ILE A 169 19.18 -5.31 23.00
C ILE A 169 20.38 -6.18 22.64
N SER A 170 20.75 -6.21 21.36
CA SER A 170 21.85 -7.05 20.87
C SER A 170 23.17 -6.67 21.54
N SER A 171 23.46 -5.38 21.64
CA SER A 171 24.64 -4.85 22.33
C SER A 171 24.66 -5.26 23.81
N HIS A 172 23.53 -5.17 24.51
CA HIS A 172 23.46 -5.55 25.91
C HIS A 172 23.68 -7.05 26.11
N VAL A 173 23.06 -7.90 25.29
CA VAL A 173 23.24 -9.36 25.35
C VAL A 173 24.70 -9.74 25.08
N LEU A 174 25.35 -9.11 24.08
CA LEU A 174 26.76 -9.34 23.79
C LEU A 174 27.67 -8.92 24.97
N SER A 175 27.37 -7.81 25.65
CA SER A 175 28.11 -7.39 26.85
C SER A 175 28.01 -8.42 27.97
N VAL A 176 26.81 -8.95 28.22
CA VAL A 176 26.61 -9.98 29.26
C VAL A 176 27.37 -11.26 28.92
N ILE A 177 27.40 -11.66 27.64
CA ILE A 177 28.19 -12.82 27.19
C ILE A 177 29.68 -12.58 27.42
N ASP A 178 30.21 -11.41 27.07
CA ASP A 178 31.63 -11.05 27.26
C ASP A 178 32.02 -11.03 28.75
N GLU A 179 31.20 -10.38 29.59
CA GLU A 179 31.41 -10.34 31.04
C GLU A 179 31.36 -11.74 31.66
N THR A 180 30.40 -12.57 31.27
CA THR A 180 30.30 -13.95 31.73
C THR A 180 31.51 -14.77 31.28
N GLY A 181 31.97 -14.57 30.05
CA GLY A 181 33.17 -15.21 29.52
C GLY A 181 34.43 -14.83 30.30
N LYS A 182 34.59 -13.55 30.65
CA LYS A 182 35.71 -13.08 31.49
C LYS A 182 35.70 -13.72 32.88
N LEU A 183 34.54 -13.74 33.55
CA LEU A 183 34.39 -14.35 34.87
C LEU A 183 34.68 -15.86 34.84
N LEU A 184 34.20 -16.57 33.81
CA LEU A 184 34.51 -17.99 33.64
C LEU A 184 36.00 -18.21 33.41
N ASN A 185 36.64 -17.41 32.56
CA ASN A 185 38.06 -17.56 32.28
C ASN A 185 38.92 -17.29 33.53
N THR A 186 38.55 -16.33 34.37
CA THR A 186 39.28 -16.08 35.63
C THR A 186 39.18 -17.28 36.58
N GLU A 187 38.00 -17.88 36.71
CA GLU A 187 37.82 -19.07 37.55
C GLU A 187 38.52 -20.31 36.98
N ILE A 188 38.45 -20.51 35.64
CA ILE A 188 39.16 -21.60 34.96
C ILE A 188 40.67 -21.48 35.19
N ASN A 189 41.25 -20.30 34.97
CA ASN A 189 42.68 -20.09 35.14
C ASN A 189 43.12 -20.34 36.60
N ALA A 190 42.34 -19.87 37.58
CA ALA A 190 42.63 -20.13 38.99
C ALA A 190 42.62 -21.63 39.32
N LEU A 191 41.62 -22.37 38.83
CA LEU A 191 41.55 -23.82 39.01
C LEU A 191 42.69 -24.56 38.30
N GLU A 192 43.12 -24.09 37.12
CA GLU A 192 44.27 -24.65 36.41
C GLU A 192 45.59 -24.43 37.18
N GLU A 193 45.79 -23.25 37.75
CA GLU A 193 46.97 -22.94 38.59
C GLU A 193 47.00 -23.82 39.85
N ASP A 194 45.87 -23.92 40.55
CA ASP A 194 45.72 -24.78 41.73
C ASP A 194 46.00 -26.25 41.39
N MET A 195 45.46 -26.72 40.27
CA MET A 195 45.67 -28.10 39.80
C MET A 195 47.15 -28.37 39.52
N GLN A 196 47.85 -27.46 38.83
CA GLN A 196 49.28 -27.60 38.56
C GLN A 196 50.10 -27.64 39.85
N ASP A 197 49.75 -26.84 40.85
CA ASP A 197 50.45 -26.85 42.12
C ASP A 197 50.19 -28.15 42.91
N ILE A 198 48.96 -28.68 42.88
CA ILE A 198 48.65 -30.00 43.45
C ILE A 198 49.47 -31.09 42.75
N GLU A 199 49.51 -31.12 41.42
CA GLU A 199 50.29 -32.08 40.63
C GLU A 199 51.79 -32.05 41.00
N ARG A 200 52.39 -30.85 41.09
CA ARG A 200 53.79 -30.69 41.53
C ARG A 200 54.03 -31.25 42.93
N ASN A 201 53.10 -31.04 43.87
CA ASN A 201 53.24 -31.59 45.22
C ASN A 201 53.13 -33.12 45.21
N ILE A 202 52.25 -33.70 44.39
CA ILE A 202 52.14 -35.16 44.21
C ILE A 202 53.46 -35.73 43.67
N GLU A 203 54.02 -35.17 42.60
CA GLU A 203 55.29 -35.62 42.01
C GLU A 203 56.46 -35.55 43.02
N ASN A 204 56.50 -34.49 43.84
CA ASN A 204 57.50 -34.34 44.89
C ASN A 204 57.38 -35.44 45.96
N LEU A 205 56.17 -35.76 46.41
CA LEU A 205 55.93 -36.84 47.37
C LEU A 205 56.29 -38.21 46.79
N GLU A 206 55.97 -38.46 45.52
CA GLU A 206 56.37 -39.69 44.83
C GLU A 206 57.89 -39.84 44.73
N ARG A 207 58.59 -38.74 44.45
CA ARG A 207 60.07 -38.71 44.43
C ARG A 207 60.65 -39.01 45.81
N GLN A 208 60.15 -38.35 46.85
CA GLN A 208 60.57 -38.60 48.24
C GLN A 208 60.37 -40.06 48.64
N LYS A 209 59.21 -40.64 48.31
CA LYS A 209 58.92 -42.07 48.53
C LYS A 209 59.95 -42.97 47.82
N LYS A 210 60.31 -42.65 46.57
CA LYS A 210 61.33 -43.41 45.81
C LYS A 210 62.72 -43.30 46.45
N ASP A 211 63.08 -42.12 46.94
CA ASP A 211 64.39 -41.90 47.56
C ASP A 211 64.50 -42.57 48.92
N ILE A 212 63.43 -42.59 49.74
CA ILE A 212 63.37 -43.38 50.98
C ILE A 212 63.67 -44.86 50.69
N ASN A 213 63.04 -45.44 49.66
CA ASN A 213 63.25 -46.85 49.28
C ASN A 213 64.69 -47.16 48.83
N LYS A 214 65.38 -46.21 48.20
CA LYS A 214 66.79 -46.37 47.83
C LYS A 214 67.70 -46.26 49.04
N VAL A 215 67.48 -45.26 49.89
CA VAL A 215 68.32 -45.02 51.08
C VAL A 215 68.19 -46.19 52.06
N SER A 216 67.00 -46.78 52.21
CA SER A 216 66.79 -47.94 53.09
C SER A 216 67.51 -49.21 52.63
N THR A 217 67.83 -49.35 51.34
CA THR A 217 68.49 -50.54 50.77
C THR A 217 69.99 -50.36 50.52
N ALA A 218 70.46 -49.12 50.31
CA ALA A 218 71.82 -48.84 49.82
C ALA A 218 72.73 -48.09 50.80
N CYS A 219 72.21 -47.51 51.89
CA CYS A 219 73.00 -46.67 52.82
C CYS A 219 73.26 -47.35 54.17
N SER A 220 74.23 -46.81 54.93
CA SER A 220 74.49 -47.24 56.31
C SER A 220 73.37 -46.75 57.26
N TYR A 221 73.16 -47.48 58.36
CA TYR A 221 72.14 -47.15 59.36
C TYR A 221 72.13 -45.68 59.80
N SER A 222 73.31 -45.09 60.07
CA SER A 222 73.40 -43.70 60.50
C SER A 222 72.95 -42.71 59.42
N LYS A 223 73.29 -42.95 58.14
CA LYS A 223 72.86 -42.09 57.03
C LYS A 223 71.36 -42.22 56.77
N THR A 224 70.84 -43.44 56.83
CA THR A 224 69.40 -43.72 56.70
C THR A 224 68.61 -43.03 57.80
N PHE A 225 69.07 -43.11 59.06
CA PHE A 225 68.42 -42.44 60.18
C PHE A 225 68.32 -40.92 59.99
N LEU A 226 69.43 -40.26 59.61
CA LEU A 226 69.43 -38.80 59.39
C LEU A 226 68.49 -38.39 58.26
N PHE A 227 68.51 -39.10 57.13
CA PHE A 227 67.64 -38.81 55.99
C PHE A 227 66.15 -38.99 56.32
N LEU A 228 65.80 -40.06 57.03
CA LEU A 228 64.42 -40.29 57.48
C LEU A 228 63.95 -39.17 58.40
N ARG A 229 64.80 -38.73 59.34
CA ARG A 229 64.46 -37.65 60.27
C ARG A 229 64.21 -36.32 59.57
N GLU A 230 65.01 -36.00 58.56
CA GLU A 230 64.81 -34.81 57.73
C GLU A 230 63.52 -34.90 56.93
N THR A 231 63.22 -36.08 56.36
CA THR A 231 61.99 -36.30 55.59
C THR A 231 60.74 -36.22 56.47
N GLU A 232 60.76 -36.76 57.69
CA GLU A 232 59.66 -36.63 58.67
C GLU A 232 59.33 -35.16 58.96
N ASN A 233 60.35 -34.32 59.12
CA ASN A 233 60.16 -32.90 59.35
C ASN A 233 59.50 -32.21 58.13
N MET A 234 59.94 -32.55 56.91
CA MET A 234 59.35 -32.03 55.67
C MET A 234 57.90 -32.49 55.49
N LEU A 235 57.58 -33.75 55.83
CA LEU A 235 56.21 -34.26 55.79
C LEU A 235 55.31 -33.52 56.77
N SER A 236 55.81 -33.22 57.98
CA SER A 236 55.07 -32.47 58.99
C SER A 236 54.73 -31.04 58.50
N GLN A 237 55.65 -30.39 57.79
CA GLN A 237 55.41 -29.08 57.16
C GLN A 237 54.42 -29.17 55.99
N ASN A 238 54.50 -30.23 55.20
CA ASN A 238 53.59 -30.47 54.08
C ASN A 238 52.15 -30.71 54.55
N GLU A 239 51.92 -31.42 55.66
CA GLU A 239 50.58 -31.64 56.21
C GLU A 239 49.86 -30.32 56.51
N GLU A 240 50.55 -29.34 57.11
CA GLU A 240 49.98 -28.01 57.36
C GLU A 240 49.62 -27.29 56.06
N LYS A 241 50.53 -27.30 55.08
CA LYS A 241 50.29 -26.73 53.74
C LYS A 241 49.09 -27.38 53.04
N PHE A 242 48.99 -28.70 53.07
CA PHE A 242 47.91 -29.43 52.41
C PHE A 242 46.56 -29.26 53.10
N ASN A 243 46.55 -29.06 54.42
CA ASN A 243 45.32 -28.72 55.14
C ASN A 243 44.76 -27.36 54.70
N ASN A 244 45.62 -26.38 54.44
CA ASN A 244 45.20 -25.08 53.89
C ASN A 244 44.68 -25.24 52.44
N MET A 245 45.40 -25.98 51.59
CA MET A 245 44.92 -26.26 50.22
C MET A 245 43.56 -26.99 50.22
N LYS A 246 43.34 -27.88 51.19
CA LYS A 246 42.09 -28.61 51.35
C LYS A 246 40.94 -27.71 51.78
N SER A 247 41.17 -26.71 52.64
CA SER A 247 40.10 -25.78 53.05
C SER A 247 39.66 -24.86 51.91
N ASP A 248 40.55 -24.59 50.97
CA ASP A 248 40.30 -23.67 49.86
C ASP A 248 39.70 -24.38 48.63
N CYS A 249 39.63 -25.71 48.65
CA CYS A 249 39.09 -26.53 47.57
C CYS A 249 37.55 -26.44 47.51
N ASN A 250 37.04 -25.59 46.64
CA ASN A 250 35.61 -25.30 46.51
C ASN A 250 35.02 -25.78 45.18
N LEU A 251 33.75 -26.19 45.22
CA LEU A 251 32.99 -26.45 44.01
C LEU A 251 32.48 -25.13 43.43
N VAL A 252 33.07 -24.68 42.33
CA VAL A 252 32.63 -23.47 41.61
C VAL A 252 31.44 -23.83 40.69
N LYS A 253 30.35 -23.06 40.78
CA LYS A 253 29.18 -23.18 39.90
C LYS A 253 28.77 -21.82 39.37
N LEU A 254 28.66 -21.71 38.05
CA LEU A 254 28.05 -20.54 37.41
C LEU A 254 26.52 -20.66 37.47
N ILE A 255 25.86 -19.60 37.96
CA ILE A 255 24.40 -19.46 37.94
C ILE A 255 24.05 -18.22 37.12
N VAL A 256 23.34 -18.42 36.01
CA VAL A 256 22.87 -17.35 35.14
C VAL A 256 21.36 -17.24 35.26
N TYR A 257 20.85 -16.03 35.49
CA TYR A 257 19.41 -15.75 35.57
C TYR A 257 18.97 -15.00 34.31
N VAL A 258 18.01 -15.56 33.59
CA VAL A 258 17.29 -14.84 32.53
C VAL A 258 15.92 -14.46 33.08
N SER A 259 15.56 -13.18 33.02
CA SER A 259 14.28 -12.71 33.58
C SER A 259 13.11 -13.05 32.66
N ASP A 260 12.08 -13.71 33.18
CA ASP A 260 10.81 -14.01 32.49
C ASP A 260 10.10 -12.74 31.95
N ASN A 261 10.39 -11.58 32.54
CA ASN A 261 9.83 -10.30 32.10
C ASN A 261 10.31 -9.93 30.68
N MET A 262 11.51 -10.34 30.27
CA MET A 262 12.04 -10.04 28.93
C MET A 262 11.21 -10.70 27.83
N GLU A 263 10.80 -11.95 28.01
CA GLU A 263 9.97 -12.66 27.03
C GLU A 263 8.58 -12.00 26.91
N THR A 264 8.02 -11.58 28.05
CA THR A 264 6.72 -10.89 28.11
C THR A 264 6.77 -9.53 27.42
N LEU A 265 7.87 -8.79 27.56
CA LEU A 265 8.06 -7.50 26.89
C LEU A 265 8.21 -7.66 25.38
N LEU A 266 8.96 -8.66 24.91
CA LEU A 266 9.11 -8.95 23.47
C LEU A 266 7.76 -9.30 22.82
N LYS A 267 6.93 -10.11 23.50
CA LYS A 267 5.57 -10.45 23.03
C LYS A 267 4.62 -9.25 22.93
N LYS A 268 4.83 -8.18 23.71
CA LYS A 268 4.00 -6.96 23.63
C LYS A 268 4.34 -6.12 22.41
N ILE A 269 5.59 -6.14 21.95
CA ILE A 269 6.05 -5.38 20.77
C ILE A 269 5.42 -5.91 19.47
N THR A 270 5.05 -7.21 19.42
CA THR A 270 4.47 -7.83 18.23
C THR A 270 2.97 -7.57 18.01
N ASN A 271 2.28 -6.96 18.98
CA ASN A 271 0.84 -6.67 18.87
C ASN A 271 0.58 -5.38 18.07
N VAL A 272 0.80 -5.43 16.76
CA VAL A 272 0.52 -4.31 15.85
C VAL A 272 -0.93 -4.39 15.36
N THR A 273 -1.71 -3.33 15.59
CA THR A 273 -3.10 -3.21 15.11
C THR A 273 -3.28 -1.98 14.26
N ILE A 274 -3.89 -2.12 13.07
CA ILE A 274 -4.27 -1.00 12.21
C ILE A 274 -5.73 -0.65 12.47
N ASN A 275 -5.96 0.49 13.11
CA ASN A 275 -7.30 1.02 13.31
C ASN A 275 -7.77 1.81 12.09
N ARG A 276 -9.00 1.54 11.63
CA ARG A 276 -9.63 2.27 10.53
C ARG A 276 -10.82 3.05 11.07
N THR A 277 -10.72 4.36 11.08
CA THR A 277 -11.82 5.26 11.43
C THR A 277 -12.56 5.71 10.17
N PRO A 278 -13.90 5.57 10.09
CA PRO A 278 -14.67 6.08 8.97
C PRO A 278 -14.48 7.59 8.81
N MET A 279 -14.33 8.04 7.57
CA MET A 279 -14.21 9.46 7.25
C MET A 279 -15.60 10.09 7.23
N ASN A 280 -15.80 11.18 7.97
CA ASN A 280 -17.05 11.93 7.91
C ASN A 280 -17.03 12.83 6.66
N ILE A 281 -17.70 12.37 5.61
CA ILE A 281 -17.84 13.13 4.36
C ILE A 281 -19.30 13.56 4.26
N PRO A 282 -19.60 14.87 4.17
CA PRO A 282 -20.97 15.35 4.12
C PRO A 282 -21.71 14.72 2.93
N SER A 283 -22.82 14.04 3.23
CA SER A 283 -23.65 13.39 2.23
C SER A 283 -24.27 14.42 1.30
N SER A 284 -24.06 14.25 -0.01
CA SER A 284 -24.84 14.95 -1.03
C SER A 284 -26.28 14.42 -0.98
N SER A 285 -27.14 15.11 -0.21
CA SER A 285 -28.55 14.75 -0.08
C SER A 285 -29.22 14.64 -1.46
N ASN A 286 -29.90 13.50 -1.68
CA ASN A 286 -30.71 13.22 -2.85
C ASN A 286 -31.86 14.24 -2.95
N ALA A 287 -31.74 15.21 -3.85
CA ALA A 287 -32.92 15.88 -4.38
C ALA A 287 -33.60 14.92 -5.36
N MET A 288 -34.76 14.40 -4.94
CA MET A 288 -35.61 13.49 -5.67
C MET A 288 -35.89 13.96 -7.10
N ILE A 289 -35.78 13.03 -8.05
CA ILE A 289 -36.55 13.10 -9.31
C ILE A 289 -38.00 12.72 -8.92
N GLN A 290 -38.76 13.69 -8.43
CA GLN A 290 -40.21 13.64 -8.36
C GLN A 290 -40.74 15.04 -8.66
N SER A 291 -40.84 15.38 -9.94
CA SER A 291 -41.67 16.50 -10.40
C SER A 291 -41.90 16.47 -11.91
N ALA A 292 -42.83 15.61 -12.33
CA ALA A 292 -43.66 15.82 -13.52
C ALA A 292 -44.88 14.88 -13.42
N ALA A 293 -45.66 15.03 -12.34
CA ALA A 293 -47.00 14.46 -12.24
C ALA A 293 -47.91 15.58 -11.74
N LYS A 294 -48.41 16.36 -12.69
CA LYS A 294 -49.66 17.10 -12.61
C LYS A 294 -50.09 17.50 -14.01
#